data_AF-A0A0H2XKH0-F1
#
_entry.id   AF-A0A0H2XKH0-F1
#
_cell.length_a   1.000
_cell.length_b   1.000
_cell.length_c   1.000
_cell.angle_alpha   90.00
_cell.angle_beta   90.00
_cell.angle_gamma   90.00
#
_symmetry.space_group_name_H-M   'P 1'
#
loop_
_entity.id
_entity.type
_entity.pdbx_description
1 polymer ?
#
loop_
_entity_poly.entity_id
_entity_poly.type
_entity_poly.pdbx_seq_one_letter_code
_entity_poly.pdbx_strand_id
1 'polypeptide(L)'
;MDRQSFTDLIQTKFKMVRIEAGYTQDTMAQTIGLSKKTLVQIEKERVLPNWTTCISICALFRDSEVLNSTFGCDPLEIVQTISRNHCAYPNHAPTSDIYWNNIETRNGYILQSNKVSNIYRVLNPDNQPIFGTSKMREAETYFNRNAKEELVHI
;
A
#
# COMPACT_ATOMS: atom_id res chain seq x y z
N MET A 1 -0.36 2.28 10.85
CA MET A 1 -1.05 3.50 10.35
C MET A 1 -2.55 3.28 10.51
N ASP A 2 -3.30 4.30 10.91
CA ASP A 2 -4.77 4.25 10.97
C ASP A 2 -5.40 5.03 9.82
N ARG A 3 -6.74 5.02 9.72
CA ARG A 3 -7.47 5.70 8.64
C ARG A 3 -7.26 7.22 8.64
N GLN A 4 -7.16 7.83 9.82
CA GLN A 4 -7.04 9.28 9.95
C GLN A 4 -5.66 9.74 9.48
N SER A 5 -4.60 9.17 10.06
CA SER A 5 -3.21 9.45 9.68
C SER A 5 -2.93 9.19 8.20
N PHE A 6 -3.54 8.14 7.62
CA PHE A 6 -3.47 7.91 6.17
C PHE A 6 -4.16 9.02 5.36
N THR A 7 -5.35 9.45 5.78
CA THR A 7 -6.12 10.49 5.07
C THR A 7 -5.40 11.83 5.10
N ASP A 8 -4.83 12.19 6.26
CA ASP A 8 -4.02 13.40 6.43
C ASP A 8 -2.79 13.34 5.51
N LEU A 9 -2.09 12.20 5.49
CA LEU A 9 -0.91 12.03 4.64
C LEU A 9 -1.27 12.14 3.15
N ILE A 10 -2.34 11.47 2.70
CA ILE A 10 -2.84 11.55 1.32
C ILE A 10 -3.15 13.00 0.93
N GLN A 11 -3.80 13.78 1.80
CA GLN A 11 -4.12 15.18 1.53
C GLN A 11 -2.87 15.97 1.13
N THR A 12 -1.77 15.80 1.86
CA THR A 12 -0.50 16.50 1.57
C THR A 12 0.11 16.10 0.21
N LYS A 13 -0.25 14.93 -0.33
CA LYS A 13 0.30 14.38 -1.59
C LYS A 13 -0.58 14.65 -2.80
N PHE A 14 -1.84 15.03 -2.62
CA PHE A 14 -2.81 15.24 -3.71
C PHE A 14 -2.27 16.09 -4.86
N LYS A 15 -1.70 17.26 -4.53
CA LYS A 15 -1.15 18.18 -5.52
C LYS A 15 0.08 17.61 -6.23
N MET A 16 0.93 16.88 -5.50
CA MET A 16 2.15 16.28 -6.04
C MET A 16 1.81 15.18 -7.06
N VAL A 17 0.90 14.26 -6.70
CA VAL A 17 0.40 13.20 -7.60
C VAL A 17 -0.20 13.79 -8.87
N ARG A 18 -0.99 14.86 -8.73
CA ARG A 18 -1.56 15.55 -9.90
C ARG A 18 -0.48 16.11 -10.83
N ILE A 19 0.54 16.76 -10.28
CA ILE A 19 1.63 17.36 -11.05
C ILE A 19 2.47 16.28 -11.74
N GLU A 20 2.77 15.20 -11.04
CA GLU A 20 3.47 14.02 -11.58
C GLU A 20 2.73 13.42 -12.78
N ALA A 21 1.41 13.30 -12.70
CA ALA A 21 0.57 12.83 -13.80
C ALA A 21 0.43 13.85 -14.96
N GLY A 22 0.96 15.07 -14.81
CA GLY A 22 0.81 16.14 -15.80
C GLY A 22 -0.63 16.68 -15.90
N TYR A 23 -1.44 16.52 -14.87
CA TYR A 23 -2.87 16.86 -14.91
C TYR A 23 -3.15 18.29 -14.45
N THR A 24 -4.10 18.94 -15.12
CA THR A 24 -4.72 20.16 -14.62
C THR A 24 -5.66 19.84 -13.45
N GLN A 25 -6.07 20.84 -12.67
CA GLN A 25 -7.05 20.65 -11.61
C GLN A 25 -8.41 20.15 -12.15
N ASP A 26 -8.82 20.60 -13.34
CA ASP A 26 -10.05 20.15 -13.97
C ASP A 26 -9.95 18.66 -14.36
N THR A 27 -8.86 18.29 -15.05
CA THR A 27 -8.60 16.90 -15.47
C THR A 27 -8.53 15.97 -14.27
N MET A 28 -7.77 16.33 -13.23
CA MET A 28 -7.66 15.52 -12.02
C MET A 28 -9.00 15.34 -11.34
N ALA A 29 -9.77 16.42 -11.17
CA ALA A 29 -11.07 16.37 -10.53
C ALA A 29 -12.02 15.42 -11.29
N GLN A 30 -12.06 15.50 -12.62
CA GLN A 30 -12.85 14.58 -13.45
C GLN A 30 -12.38 13.13 -13.28
N THR A 31 -11.07 12.87 -13.32
CA THR A 31 -10.49 11.52 -13.21
C THR A 31 -10.85 10.83 -11.89
N ILE A 32 -10.78 11.54 -10.77
CA ILE A 32 -11.06 10.96 -9.44
C ILE A 32 -12.52 11.08 -9.00
N GLY A 33 -13.38 11.73 -9.80
CA GLY A 33 -14.80 11.92 -9.50
C GLY A 33 -15.11 13.03 -8.48
N LEU A 34 -14.34 14.11 -8.47
CA LEU A 34 -14.58 15.30 -7.64
C LEU A 34 -14.99 16.52 -8.47
N SER A 35 -15.57 17.52 -7.79
CA SER A 35 -15.64 18.86 -8.36
C SER A 35 -14.26 19.54 -8.31
N LYS A 36 -13.95 20.41 -9.28
CA LYS A 36 -12.74 21.25 -9.25
C LYS A 36 -12.62 22.02 -7.94
N LYS A 37 -13.72 22.59 -7.45
CA LYS A 37 -13.76 23.35 -6.18
C LYS A 37 -13.31 22.48 -5.01
N THR A 38 -13.80 21.24 -4.93
CA THR A 38 -13.45 20.28 -3.88
C THR A 38 -11.97 19.92 -3.96
N LEU A 39 -11.46 19.57 -5.16
CA LEU A 39 -10.04 19.28 -5.36
C LEU A 39 -9.16 20.45 -4.90
N VAL A 40 -9.51 21.70 -5.27
CA VAL A 40 -8.76 22.90 -4.86
C VAL A 40 -8.76 23.08 -3.34
N GLN A 41 -9.84 22.77 -2.62
CA GLN A 41 -9.85 22.86 -1.16
C GLN A 41 -8.98 21.77 -0.52
N ILE A 42 -8.96 20.55 -1.09
CA ILE A 42 -8.09 19.46 -0.65
C ILE A 42 -6.61 19.84 -0.84
N GLU A 43 -6.24 20.34 -2.02
CA GLU A 43 -4.85 20.76 -2.31
C GLU A 43 -4.37 21.96 -1.49
N LYS A 44 -5.31 22.73 -0.93
CA LYS A 44 -5.03 23.84 0.00
C LYS A 44 -5.07 23.41 1.46
N GLU A 45 -5.26 22.11 1.72
CA GLU A 45 -5.35 21.51 3.05
C GLU A 45 -6.48 22.08 3.93
N ARG A 46 -7.54 22.60 3.29
CA ARG A 46 -8.69 23.20 4.00
C ARG A 46 -9.80 22.21 4.29
N VAL A 47 -9.86 21.13 3.50
CA VAL A 47 -10.85 20.05 3.63
C VAL A 47 -10.14 18.73 3.39
N LEU A 48 -10.35 17.76 4.27
CA LEU A 48 -9.81 16.42 4.09
C LEU A 48 -10.54 15.69 2.95
N PRO A 49 -9.82 14.92 2.11
CA PRO A 49 -10.47 13.99 1.20
C PRO A 49 -11.22 12.92 2.01
N ASN A 50 -12.40 12.51 1.57
CA ASN A 50 -13.10 11.41 2.21
C ASN A 50 -12.41 10.06 1.87
N TRP A 51 -12.77 9.01 2.61
CA TRP A 51 -12.14 7.70 2.45
C TRP A 51 -12.20 7.16 1.02
N THR A 52 -13.33 7.31 0.33
CA THR A 52 -13.46 6.83 -1.06
C THR A 52 -12.58 7.62 -2.02
N THR A 53 -12.39 8.92 -1.82
CA THR A 53 -11.47 9.73 -2.62
C THR A 53 -10.02 9.29 -2.40
N CYS A 54 -9.64 8.99 -1.15
CA CYS A 54 -8.32 8.43 -0.84
C CYS A 54 -8.10 7.08 -1.54
N ILE A 55 -9.13 6.22 -1.58
CA ILE A 55 -9.06 4.96 -2.34
C ILE A 55 -8.91 5.24 -3.84
N SER A 56 -9.72 6.15 -4.40
CA SER A 56 -9.68 6.47 -5.84
C SER A 56 -8.31 6.96 -6.29
N ILE A 57 -7.67 7.87 -5.54
CA ILE A 57 -6.33 8.34 -5.90
C ILE A 57 -5.29 7.21 -5.80
N CYS A 58 -5.37 6.35 -4.78
CA CYS A 58 -4.46 5.21 -4.66
C CYS A 58 -4.64 4.17 -5.77
N ALA A 59 -5.89 3.94 -6.19
CA ALA A 59 -6.20 2.95 -7.23
C ALA A 59 -5.83 3.46 -8.63
N LEU A 60 -6.14 4.72 -8.94
CA LEU A 60 -5.92 5.30 -10.27
C LEU A 60 -4.46 5.71 -10.51
N PHE A 61 -3.72 6.03 -9.45
CA PHE A 61 -2.33 6.48 -9.52
C PHE A 61 -1.39 5.52 -8.77
N ARG A 62 -1.67 4.21 -8.84
CA ARG A 62 -0.93 3.16 -8.13
C ARG A 62 0.58 3.18 -8.41
N ASP A 63 0.96 3.57 -9.61
CA ASP A 63 2.36 3.63 -10.07
C ASP A 63 3.03 4.99 -9.79
N SER A 64 2.34 5.91 -9.11
CA SER A 64 2.91 7.21 -8.69
C SER A 64 4.12 6.99 -7.79
N GLU A 65 5.27 7.53 -8.18
CA GLU A 65 6.48 7.54 -7.36
C GLU A 65 6.24 8.36 -6.08
N VAL A 66 5.45 9.43 -6.15
CA VAL A 66 5.04 10.20 -4.98
C VAL A 66 4.32 9.32 -3.96
N LEU A 67 3.36 8.49 -4.38
CA LEU A 67 2.65 7.59 -3.48
C LEU A 67 3.55 6.45 -3.00
N ASN A 68 4.24 5.77 -3.91
CA ASN A 68 5.10 4.62 -3.57
C ASN A 68 6.23 5.03 -2.63
N SER A 69 6.85 6.19 -2.81
CA SER A 69 7.89 6.69 -1.89
C SER A 69 7.33 7.13 -0.55
N THR A 70 6.13 7.74 -0.53
CA THR A 70 5.45 8.15 0.70
C THR A 70 5.09 6.94 1.57
N PHE A 71 4.72 5.83 0.95
CA PHE A 71 4.20 4.65 1.61
C PHE A 71 5.20 3.48 1.68
N GLY A 72 6.30 3.56 0.95
CA GLY A 72 7.29 2.49 0.83
C GLY A 72 6.75 1.19 0.21
N CYS A 73 5.57 1.20 -0.38
CA CYS A 73 4.93 0.05 -1.02
C CYS A 73 3.78 0.53 -1.90
N ASP A 74 3.13 -0.42 -2.56
CA ASP A 74 1.89 -0.16 -3.29
C ASP A 74 0.85 0.49 -2.34
N PRO A 75 0.32 1.68 -2.68
CA PRO A 75 -0.65 2.37 -1.84
C PRO A 75 -1.92 1.53 -1.55
N LEU A 76 -2.31 0.62 -2.45
CA LEU A 76 -3.45 -0.28 -2.22
C LEU A 76 -3.18 -1.33 -1.15
N GLU A 77 -1.93 -1.73 -0.90
CA GLU A 77 -1.61 -2.62 0.22
C GLU A 77 -1.99 -1.96 1.55
N ILE A 78 -1.71 -0.66 1.69
CA ILE A 78 -2.06 0.09 2.90
C ILE A 78 -3.57 0.27 3.02
N VAL A 79 -4.24 0.68 1.94
CA VAL A 79 -5.71 0.85 1.93
C VAL A 79 -6.42 -0.43 2.37
N GLN A 80 -6.00 -1.58 1.84
CA GLN A 80 -6.57 -2.87 2.20
C GLN A 80 -6.24 -3.22 3.65
N THR A 81 -4.97 -3.09 4.07
CA THR A 81 -4.57 -3.37 5.45
C THR A 81 -5.34 -2.52 6.45
N ILE A 82 -5.57 -1.23 6.18
CA ILE A 82 -6.40 -0.35 7.04
C ILE A 82 -7.86 -0.80 7.05
N SER A 83 -8.40 -1.26 5.92
CA SER A 83 -9.84 -1.58 5.80
C SER A 83 -10.22 -2.94 6.37
N ARG A 84 -9.35 -3.95 6.23
CA ARG A 84 -9.66 -5.35 6.58
C ARG A 84 -8.58 -6.06 7.38
N ASN A 85 -7.55 -5.36 7.84
CA ASN A 85 -6.37 -5.91 8.56
C ASN A 85 -5.47 -6.85 7.75
N HIS A 86 -5.80 -7.10 6.48
CA HIS A 86 -4.98 -7.90 5.58
C HIS A 86 -4.98 -7.29 4.17
N CYS A 87 -3.90 -7.50 3.42
CA CYS A 87 -3.86 -7.17 2.00
C CYS A 87 -3.92 -8.44 1.14
N ALA A 88 -4.42 -8.29 -0.08
CA ALA A 88 -4.41 -9.30 -1.12
C ALA A 88 -3.43 -8.79 -2.16
N TYR A 89 -2.51 -9.66 -2.50
CA TYR A 89 -1.50 -9.38 -3.50
C TYR A 89 -1.99 -9.89 -4.84
N PRO A 90 -1.82 -9.10 -5.91
CA PRO A 90 -2.09 -9.60 -7.26
C PRO A 90 -1.04 -10.65 -7.65
N ASN A 91 -1.37 -11.51 -8.60
CA ASN A 91 -0.47 -12.58 -9.09
C ASN A 91 0.62 -12.04 -10.04
N HIS A 92 1.23 -10.89 -9.73
CA HIS A 92 2.38 -10.34 -10.43
C HIS A 92 3.41 -9.80 -9.45
N ALA A 93 4.65 -9.72 -9.91
CA ALA A 93 5.78 -9.25 -9.12
C ALA A 93 5.52 -7.84 -8.55
N PRO A 94 5.85 -7.59 -7.27
CA PRO A 94 5.71 -6.26 -6.68
C PRO A 94 6.61 -5.24 -7.39
N THR A 95 6.14 -4.00 -7.46
CA THR A 95 6.75 -2.91 -8.25
C THR A 95 8.11 -2.45 -7.72
N SER A 96 8.44 -2.69 -6.44
CA SER A 96 9.76 -2.38 -5.87
C SER A 96 9.96 -3.00 -4.48
N ASP A 97 11.14 -3.58 -4.24
CA ASP A 97 11.52 -4.21 -2.97
C ASP A 97 12.41 -3.35 -2.07
N ILE A 98 12.77 -2.13 -2.49
CA ILE A 98 13.79 -1.30 -1.82
C ILE A 98 13.44 -0.93 -0.36
N TYR A 99 12.15 -0.84 -0.06
CA TYR A 99 11.64 -0.47 1.26
C TYR A 99 11.41 -1.68 2.18
N TRP A 100 11.65 -2.90 1.70
CA TRP A 100 11.46 -4.11 2.48
C TRP A 100 12.77 -4.57 3.10
N ASN A 101 12.67 -5.08 4.33
CA ASN A 101 13.76 -5.74 5.05
C ASN A 101 13.37 -7.20 5.30
N ASN A 102 14.27 -8.13 5.01
CA ASN A 102 14.08 -9.53 5.38
C ASN A 102 14.25 -9.69 6.89
N ILE A 103 13.25 -10.30 7.53
CA ILE A 103 13.28 -10.68 8.94
C ILE A 103 13.75 -12.13 9.08
N GLU A 104 13.11 -13.04 8.35
CA GLU A 104 13.39 -14.47 8.41
C GLU A 104 13.20 -15.10 7.03
N THR A 105 14.04 -16.08 6.69
CA THR A 105 13.93 -16.90 5.49
C THR A 105 13.96 -18.37 5.89
N ARG A 106 12.98 -19.15 5.44
CA ARG A 106 12.90 -20.59 5.70
C ARG A 106 12.15 -21.31 4.59
N ASN A 107 12.74 -22.38 4.05
CA ASN A 107 12.15 -23.23 3.00
C ASN A 107 11.61 -22.42 1.81
N GLY A 108 12.40 -21.44 1.34
CA GLY A 108 12.02 -20.54 0.26
C GLY A 108 11.02 -19.43 0.63
N TYR A 109 10.32 -19.53 1.76
CA TYR A 109 9.46 -18.45 2.25
C TYR A 109 10.30 -17.33 2.90
N ILE A 110 9.85 -16.08 2.75
CA ILE A 110 10.51 -14.91 3.32
C ILE A 110 9.48 -14.08 4.09
N LEU A 111 9.75 -13.82 5.38
CA LEU A 111 9.04 -12.82 6.17
C LEU A 111 9.77 -11.48 6.05
N GLN A 112 9.06 -10.43 5.66
CA GLN A 112 9.60 -9.09 5.50
C GLN A 112 8.84 -8.04 6.31
N SER A 113 9.54 -6.99 6.73
CA SER A 113 8.93 -5.76 7.25
C SER A 113 9.20 -4.59 6.31
N ASN A 114 8.21 -3.71 6.18
CA ASN A 114 8.35 -2.47 5.46
C ASN A 114 8.96 -1.39 6.38
N LYS A 115 9.99 -0.70 5.89
CA LYS A 115 10.68 0.38 6.61
C LYS A 115 9.81 1.62 6.82
N VAL A 116 8.76 1.79 6.03
CA VAL A 116 7.92 3.01 5.98
C VAL A 116 6.50 2.76 6.48
N SER A 117 5.84 1.68 6.03
CA SER A 117 4.39 1.50 6.24
C SER A 117 3.97 0.68 7.47
N ASN A 118 4.89 0.24 8.33
CA ASN A 118 4.61 -0.71 9.43
C ASN A 118 3.84 -1.97 8.97
N ILE A 119 4.00 -2.36 7.70
CA ILE A 119 3.42 -3.58 7.13
C ILE A 119 4.44 -4.71 7.22
N TYR A 120 3.96 -5.89 7.54
CA TYR A 120 4.68 -7.15 7.43
C TYR A 120 4.07 -7.95 6.29
N ARG A 121 4.90 -8.59 5.48
CA ARG A 121 4.45 -9.48 4.39
C ARG A 121 5.22 -10.78 4.37
N VAL A 122 4.59 -11.82 3.82
CA VAL A 122 5.19 -13.13 3.58
C VAL A 122 5.23 -13.38 2.09
N LEU A 123 6.41 -13.72 1.59
CA LEU A 123 6.66 -14.15 0.22
C LEU A 123 6.73 -15.67 0.17
N ASN A 124 6.23 -16.24 -0.92
CA ASN A 124 6.42 -17.65 -1.26
C ASN A 124 7.81 -17.89 -1.90
N PRO A 125 8.16 -19.15 -2.22
CA PRO A 125 9.43 -19.47 -2.90
C PRO A 125 9.65 -18.80 -4.27
N ASP A 126 8.58 -18.36 -4.94
CA ASP A 126 8.66 -17.62 -6.20
C ASP A 126 8.86 -16.10 -6.00
N ASN A 127 9.16 -15.66 -4.77
CA ASN A 127 9.21 -14.26 -4.34
C ASN A 127 7.90 -13.48 -4.55
N GLN A 128 6.76 -14.17 -4.68
CA GLN A 128 5.45 -13.55 -4.74
C GLN A 128 4.92 -13.30 -3.32
N PRO A 129 4.56 -12.06 -2.96
CA PRO A 129 3.83 -11.81 -1.73
C PRO A 129 2.49 -12.56 -1.72
N ILE A 130 2.22 -13.31 -0.66
CA ILE A 130 1.01 -14.13 -0.49
C ILE A 130 0.19 -13.76 0.75
N PHE A 131 0.77 -12.98 1.66
CA PHE A 131 0.12 -12.52 2.88
C PHE A 131 0.72 -11.20 3.35
N GLY A 132 -0.10 -10.31 3.91
CA GLY A 132 0.40 -9.10 4.54
C GLY A 132 -0.59 -8.51 5.54
N THR A 133 -0.05 -7.91 6.59
CA THR A 133 -0.76 -7.42 7.78
C THR A 133 0.04 -6.30 8.46
N SER A 134 -0.63 -5.48 9.26
CA SER A 134 0.04 -4.51 10.14
C SER A 134 0.49 -5.11 11.47
N LYS A 135 0.22 -6.41 11.73
CA LYS A 135 0.52 -7.08 13.00
C LYS A 135 1.58 -8.17 12.82
N MET A 136 2.75 -7.97 13.43
CA MET A 136 3.87 -8.90 13.37
C MET A 136 3.48 -10.34 13.75
N ARG A 137 2.73 -10.52 14.85
CA ARG A 137 2.30 -11.84 15.33
C ARG A 137 1.45 -12.63 14.32
N GLU A 138 0.60 -11.94 13.56
CA GLU A 138 -0.21 -12.57 12.51
C GLU A 138 0.68 -13.00 11.33
N ALA A 139 1.66 -12.17 10.95
CA ALA A 139 2.63 -12.48 9.91
C ALA A 139 3.53 -13.67 10.29
N GLU A 140 4.06 -13.70 11.52
CA GLU A 140 4.84 -14.81 12.04
C GLU A 140 4.04 -16.11 12.08
N THR A 141 2.78 -16.06 12.53
CA THR A 141 1.91 -17.24 12.57
C THR A 141 1.69 -17.79 11.16
N TYR A 142 1.40 -16.93 10.18
CA TYR A 142 1.23 -17.33 8.79
C TYR A 142 2.54 -17.89 8.22
N PHE A 143 3.67 -17.21 8.42
CA PHE A 143 4.99 -17.65 7.98
C PHE A 143 5.36 -19.03 8.56
N ASN A 144 5.17 -19.21 9.87
CA ASN A 144 5.45 -20.47 10.57
C ASN A 144 4.57 -21.63 10.10
N ARG A 145 3.33 -21.36 9.68
CA ARG A 145 2.47 -22.39 9.13
C ARG A 145 2.94 -22.87 7.77
N ASN A 146 3.21 -21.94 6.84
CA ASN A 146 3.53 -22.28 5.46
C ASN A 146 4.98 -22.77 5.28
N ALA A 147 5.94 -22.20 6.03
CA ALA A 147 7.33 -22.61 5.95
C ALA A 147 7.62 -23.97 6.64
N LYS A 148 6.62 -24.64 7.24
CA LYS A 148 6.77 -25.98 7.86
C LYS A 148 6.48 -27.14 6.89
N GLU A 149 5.89 -26.90 5.73
CA GLU A 149 5.29 -27.95 4.88
C GLU A 149 6.26 -28.79 4.02
N GLU A 150 7.57 -28.81 4.28
CA GLU A 150 8.51 -29.73 3.59
C GLU A 150 8.79 -31.06 4.32
N LEU A 151 8.12 -31.35 5.45
CA LEU A 151 8.41 -32.54 6.26
C LEU A 151 7.40 -33.71 6.13
N VAL A 152 6.43 -33.68 5.21
CA VAL A 152 5.37 -34.73 5.13
C VAL A 152 5.34 -35.49 3.80
N HIS A 153 6.38 -35.39 2.97
CA HIS A 153 6.55 -36.29 1.83
C HIS A 153 7.81 -37.14 1.99
N ILE A 154 7.70 -38.18 2.83
CA ILE A 154 8.52 -39.40 2.78
C ILE A 154 7.56 -40.59 2.62
#